data_AF-A0A450VFH3-F1
#
_entry.id   AF-A0A450VFH3-F1
#
_cell.length_a   1.000
_cell.length_b   1.000
_cell.length_c   1.000
_cell.angle_alpha   90.00
_cell.angle_beta   90.00
_cell.angle_gamma   90.00
#
_symmetry.space_group_name_H-M   'P 1'
#
loop_
_entity.id
_entity.type
_entity.pdbx_description
1 polymer ?
#
loop_
_entity_poly.entity_id
_entity_poly.type
_entity_poly.pdbx_seq_one_letter_code
_entity_poly.pdbx_strand_id
1 'polypeptide(L)'
;LSRWAEENQRPIVLLLDEVDSLVGDTLISLLRQLRAGYPDRPHAFPQTVLLCGVRDVRDYRIHTADNEIITGGSAFNIKSDSLRLGNFSQEDIAALYFQHTEETGQHFEEGVVDYIFEQTGGQPWLVNALGREACFRAEG
;
A
#
# COMPACT_ATOMS: atom_id res chain seq x y z
N LEU A 1 19.47 7.94 4.78
CA LEU A 1 18.92 8.08 3.41
C LEU A 1 19.87 8.84 2.50
N SER A 2 20.43 9.97 2.92
CA SER A 2 21.31 10.77 2.06
C SER A 2 22.57 10.05 1.60
N ARG A 3 23.33 9.46 2.53
CA ARG A 3 24.48 8.61 2.18
C ARG A 3 24.14 7.51 1.18
N TRP A 4 22.99 6.87 1.35
CA TRP A 4 22.55 5.79 0.45
C TRP A 4 22.25 6.34 -0.95
N ALA A 5 21.60 7.50 -1.06
CA ALA A 5 21.36 8.17 -2.34
C ALA A 5 22.66 8.63 -3.02
N GLU A 6 23.62 9.16 -2.26
CA GLU A 6 24.91 9.62 -2.75
C GLU A 6 25.80 8.47 -3.26
N GLU A 7 25.77 7.31 -2.58
CA GLU A 7 26.55 6.13 -2.94
C GLU A 7 25.95 5.35 -4.13
N ASN A 8 24.70 5.66 -4.55
CA ASN A 8 24.02 4.96 -5.64
C ASN A 8 23.95 5.82 -6.90
N GLN A 9 24.41 5.26 -8.02
CA GLN A 9 24.37 5.93 -9.32
C GLN A 9 22.95 6.02 -9.92
N ARG A 10 21.98 5.28 -9.35
CA ARG A 10 20.59 5.24 -9.82
C ARG A 10 19.64 5.87 -8.81
N PRO A 11 18.58 6.58 -9.26
CA PRO A 11 17.56 7.11 -8.36
C PRO A 11 16.92 6.01 -7.50
N ILE A 12 16.79 6.27 -6.19
CA ILE A 12 16.21 5.32 -5.24
C ILE A 12 14.71 5.55 -5.11
N VAL A 13 13.93 4.47 -5.15
CA VAL A 13 12.52 4.45 -4.77
C VAL A 13 12.41 3.69 -3.45
N LEU A 14 11.94 4.37 -2.39
CA LEU A 14 11.82 3.81 -1.05
C LEU A 14 10.35 3.45 -0.77
N LEU A 15 10.09 2.20 -0.42
CA LEU A 15 8.78 1.73 0.05
C LEU A 15 8.90 1.45 1.55
N LEU A 16 8.06 2.11 2.35
CA LEU A 16 7.93 1.86 3.78
C LEU A 16 6.55 1.27 4.03
N ASP A 17 6.52 0.02 4.49
CA ASP A 17 5.29 -0.68 4.82
C ASP A 17 4.90 -0.52 6.29
N GLU A 18 3.62 -0.73 6.59
CA GLU A 18 3.04 -0.62 7.93
C GLU A 18 3.41 0.69 8.66
N VAL A 19 3.53 1.81 7.96
CA VAL A 19 3.91 3.10 8.58
C VAL A 19 2.86 3.58 9.58
N ASP A 20 1.64 3.05 9.46
CA ASP A 20 0.50 3.27 10.33
C ASP A 20 0.65 2.57 11.69
N SER A 21 1.60 1.63 11.81
CA SER A 21 2.04 1.06 13.10
C SER A 21 2.82 2.06 13.97
N LEU A 22 3.40 3.10 13.36
CA LEU A 22 4.11 4.16 14.10
C LEU A 22 3.09 5.09 14.76
N VAL A 23 3.22 5.27 16.07
CA VAL A 23 2.29 6.08 16.87
C VAL A 23 2.95 7.37 17.36
N GLY A 24 2.18 8.46 17.35
CA GLY A 24 2.55 9.73 17.99
C GLY A 24 3.84 10.35 17.44
N ASP A 25 4.77 10.63 18.35
CA ASP A 25 6.01 11.36 18.05
C ASP A 25 6.94 10.63 17.07
N THR A 26 6.90 9.29 17.03
CA THR A 26 7.73 8.49 16.12
C THR A 26 7.33 8.71 14.67
N LEU A 27 6.02 8.71 14.39
CA LEU A 27 5.50 9.00 13.05
C LEU A 27 5.83 10.44 12.64
N ILE A 28 5.66 11.41 13.55
CA ILE A 28 6.02 12.82 13.30
C ILE A 28 7.50 12.97 12.99
N SER A 29 8.36 12.30 13.76
CA SER A 29 9.81 12.32 13.56
C SER A 29 10.18 11.78 12.17
N LEU A 30 9.61 10.64 11.78
CA LEU A 30 9.80 10.07 10.44
C LEU A 30 9.39 11.06 9.34
N LEU A 31 8.17 11.61 9.42
CA LEU A 31 7.66 12.55 8.41
C LEU A 31 8.51 13.82 8.32
N ARG A 32 8.98 14.36 9.44
CA ARG A 32 9.88 15.52 9.46
C ARG A 32 11.22 15.22 8.79
N GLN A 33 11.79 14.04 9.01
CA GLN A 33 13.03 13.62 8.35
C GLN A 33 12.84 13.44 6.84
N LEU A 34 11.72 12.84 6.41
CA LEU A 34 11.38 12.73 5.00
C LEU A 34 11.19 14.09 4.32
N ARG A 35 10.67 15.08 5.06
CA ARG A 35 10.52 16.46 4.57
C ARG A 35 11.86 17.13 4.39
N ALA A 36 12.73 17.00 5.39
CA ALA A 36 14.02 17.67 5.42
C ALA A 36 14.88 17.28 4.21
N GLY A 37 14.82 16.01 3.79
CA GLY A 37 15.53 15.54 2.61
C GLY A 37 14.77 15.67 1.28
N TYR A 38 13.52 16.16 1.27
CA TYR A 38 12.75 16.35 0.04
C TYR A 38 13.45 17.25 -1.00
N PRO A 39 14.07 18.39 -0.63
CA PRO A 39 14.77 19.26 -1.58
C PRO A 39 16.02 18.64 -2.21
N ASP A 40 16.60 17.62 -1.57
CA ASP A 40 17.90 17.03 -1.96
C ASP A 40 17.75 15.91 -3.01
N ARG A 41 16.53 15.67 -3.50
CA ARG A 41 16.23 14.66 -4.52
C ARG A 41 16.68 15.11 -5.92
N PRO A 42 17.12 14.19 -6.80
CA PRO A 42 17.43 12.77 -6.55
C PRO A 42 18.81 12.51 -5.95
N HIS A 43 19.68 13.51 -5.89
CA HIS A 43 21.13 13.28 -5.76
C HIS A 43 21.58 12.90 -4.35
N ALA A 44 20.91 13.41 -3.31
CA ALA A 44 21.23 13.13 -1.91
C ALA A 44 19.98 12.75 -1.09
N PHE A 45 18.92 12.28 -1.77
CA PHE A 45 17.74 11.69 -1.13
C PHE A 45 16.93 10.81 -2.11
N PRO A 46 16.18 9.78 -1.66
CA PRO A 46 15.33 8.99 -2.53
C PRO A 46 14.40 9.83 -3.41
N GLN A 47 14.40 9.53 -4.72
CA GLN A 47 13.56 10.19 -5.73
C GLN A 47 12.09 10.14 -5.34
N THR A 48 11.63 8.98 -4.89
CA THR A 48 10.25 8.75 -4.47
C THR A 48 10.23 7.95 -3.18
N VAL A 49 9.30 8.30 -2.29
CA VAL A 49 9.01 7.55 -1.07
C VAL A 49 7.53 7.21 -1.07
N LEU A 50 7.22 5.92 -0.95
CA LEU A 50 5.87 5.40 -0.81
C LEU A 50 5.69 4.97 0.64
N LEU A 51 4.62 5.45 1.27
CA LEU A 51 4.23 5.10 2.64
C LEU A 51 2.96 4.24 2.54
N CYS A 52 3.06 2.97 2.92
CA CYS A 52 1.97 2.01 2.89
C CYS A 52 1.43 1.78 4.31
N GLY A 53 0.11 1.64 4.42
CA GLY A 53 -0.58 1.39 5.67
C GLY A 53 -2.08 1.23 5.43
N VAL A 54 -2.80 0.73 6.43
CA VAL A 54 -4.25 0.51 6.38
C VAL A 54 -5.01 1.84 6.48
N ARG A 55 -4.40 2.84 7.12
CA ARG A 55 -4.97 4.18 7.31
C ARG A 55 -4.15 5.21 6.56
N ASP A 56 -4.81 6.23 6.02
CA ASP A 56 -4.08 7.38 5.49
C ASP A 56 -3.38 8.08 6.65
N VAL A 57 -2.08 8.36 6.50
CA VAL A 57 -1.31 9.17 7.44
C VAL A 57 -1.98 10.52 7.75
N ARG A 58 -2.84 11.04 6.87
CA ARG A 58 -3.64 12.27 7.08
C ARG A 58 -4.76 12.11 8.12
N ASP A 59 -5.27 10.90 8.31
CA ASP A 59 -6.36 10.62 9.25
C ASP A 59 -5.85 10.50 10.70
N TYR A 60 -4.53 10.58 10.90
CA TYR A 60 -3.91 10.61 12.21
C TYR A 60 -4.16 11.94 12.90
N ARG A 61 -5.18 11.98 13.76
CA ARG A 61 -5.34 13.02 14.78
C ARG A 61 -4.34 12.76 15.89
N ILE A 62 -3.17 13.38 15.81
CA ILE A 62 -2.14 13.24 16.85
C ILE A 62 -2.47 14.22 17.98
N HIS A 63 -2.77 13.67 19.15
CA HIS A 63 -2.88 14.41 20.40
C HIS A 63 -1.49 14.43 21.03
N THR A 64 -0.89 15.61 21.20
CA THR A 64 0.32 15.76 22.02
C THR A 64 -0.04 15.63 23.51
N ALA A 65 0.95 15.42 24.37
CA ALA A 65 0.76 15.39 25.84
C ALA A 65 0.12 16.68 26.39
N ASP A 66 0.24 17.80 25.68
CA ASP A 66 -0.35 19.11 25.99
C ASP A 66 -1.74 19.32 25.37
N ASN A 67 -2.37 18.27 24.83
CA ASN A 67 -3.70 18.31 24.22
C ASN A 67 -3.83 19.29 23.04
N GLU A 68 -2.71 19.76 22.48
CA GLU A 68 -2.70 20.50 21.22
C GLU A 68 -2.94 19.52 20.08
N ILE A 69 -4.06 19.72 19.39
CA ILE A 69 -4.32 19.04 18.13
C ILE A 69 -3.34 19.64 17.12
N ILE A 70 -2.23 18.95 16.85
CA ILE A 70 -1.41 19.29 15.69
C ILE A 70 -2.23 18.87 14.47
N THR A 71 -3.07 19.78 13.98
CA THR A 71 -3.74 19.69 12.69
C THR A 71 -2.69 19.78 11.59
N GLY A 72 -2.00 18.68 11.30
CA GLY A 72 -1.58 18.25 9.96
C GLY A 72 -0.92 19.21 8.95
N GLY A 73 -0.57 20.45 9.29
CA GLY A 73 -0.45 21.52 8.29
C GLY A 73 0.91 21.67 7.62
N SER A 74 1.96 21.01 8.11
CA SER A 74 3.32 21.26 7.63
C SER A 74 4.15 19.99 7.43
N ALA A 75 4.10 19.04 8.37
CA ALA A 75 4.83 17.76 8.23
C ALA A 75 4.20 16.82 7.18
N PHE A 76 2.92 17.00 6.86
CA PHE A 76 2.20 16.15 5.88
C PHE A 76 2.22 16.72 4.46
N ASN A 77 2.77 17.93 4.26
CA ASN A 77 2.85 18.63 2.98
C ASN A 77 4.03 18.13 2.11
N ILE A 78 4.34 16.84 2.20
CA ILE A 78 5.38 16.13 1.43
C ILE A 78 4.73 15.15 0.45
N LYS A 79 3.42 14.89 0.60
CA LYS A 79 2.68 13.87 -0.13
C LYS A 79 2.06 14.49 -1.38
N SER A 80 2.52 14.06 -2.57
CA SER A 80 1.94 14.44 -3.86
C SER A 80 0.52 13.92 -3.99
N ASP A 81 0.31 12.62 -3.72
CA ASP A 81 -0.97 11.94 -3.95
C ASP A 81 -1.26 10.90 -2.86
N SER A 82 -2.54 10.61 -2.62
CA SER A 82 -2.98 9.47 -1.81
C SER A 82 -3.67 8.46 -2.70
N LEU A 83 -2.97 7.35 -2.96
CA LEU A 83 -3.53 6.22 -3.68
C LEU A 83 -4.26 5.33 -2.67
N ARG A 84 -5.51 5.00 -2.96
CA ARG A 84 -6.29 4.01 -2.22
C ARG A 84 -6.41 2.77 -3.08
N LEU A 85 -6.00 1.63 -2.52
CA LEU A 85 -6.30 0.33 -3.12
C LEU A 85 -7.70 -0.07 -2.64
N GLY A 86 -8.64 -0.13 -3.58
CA GLY A 86 -10.02 -0.53 -3.31
C GLY A 86 -10.19 -2.05 -3.33
N ASN A 87 -11.43 -2.48 -3.13
CA ASN A 87 -11.84 -3.83 -3.47
C ASN A 87 -11.77 -4.03 -4.98
N PHE A 88 -11.53 -5.27 -5.40
CA PHE A 88 -11.62 -5.67 -6.80
C PHE A 88 -13.04 -5.50 -7.32
N SER A 89 -13.17 -5.05 -8.56
CA SER A 89 -14.40 -5.20 -9.31
C SER A 89 -14.57 -6.65 -9.78
N GLN A 90 -15.74 -6.98 -10.30
CA GLN A 90 -15.98 -8.28 -10.91
C GLN A 90 -15.04 -8.53 -12.10
N GLU A 91 -14.75 -7.48 -12.88
CA GLU A 91 -13.80 -7.53 -13.99
C GLU A 91 -12.35 -7.74 -13.51
N ASP A 92 -11.95 -7.13 -12.39
CA ASP A 92 -10.62 -7.36 -11.80
C ASP A 92 -10.46 -8.81 -11.35
N ILE A 93 -11.49 -9.41 -10.75
CA ILE A 93 -11.49 -10.83 -10.35
C ILE A 93 -11.40 -11.72 -11.58
N ALA A 94 -12.21 -11.45 -12.62
CA ALA A 94 -12.17 -12.20 -13.87
C ALA A 94 -10.79 -12.14 -14.52
N ALA A 95 -10.18 -10.95 -14.57
CA ALA A 95 -8.84 -10.76 -15.12
C ALA A 95 -7.75 -11.48 -14.30
N LEU A 96 -7.85 -11.46 -12.97
CA LEU A 96 -6.96 -12.19 -12.07
C LEU A 96 -7.03 -13.70 -12.32
N TYR A 97 -8.25 -14.24 -12.47
CA TYR A 97 -8.47 -15.67 -12.63
C TYR A 97 -8.10 -16.13 -14.04
N PHE A 98 -8.33 -15.28 -15.04
CA PHE A 98 -7.87 -15.51 -16.40
C PHE A 98 -6.34 -15.64 -16.48
N GLN A 99 -5.58 -14.79 -15.78
CA GLN A 99 -4.12 -14.91 -15.69
C GLN A 99 -3.71 -16.27 -15.11
N HIS A 100 -4.36 -16.73 -14.04
CA HIS A 100 -4.11 -18.07 -13.48
C HIS A 100 -4.42 -19.18 -14.49
N THR A 101 -5.53 -19.09 -15.23
CA THR A 101 -5.86 -20.05 -16.29
C THR A 101 -4.83 -20.05 -17.42
N GLU A 102 -4.33 -18.90 -17.86
CA GLU A 102 -3.27 -18.83 -18.87
C GLU A 102 -1.95 -19.44 -18.39
N GLU A 103 -1.59 -19.24 -17.12
CA GLU A 103 -0.34 -19.74 -16.54
C GLU A 103 -0.37 -21.24 -16.24
N THR A 104 -1.52 -21.78 -15.81
CA THR A 104 -1.64 -23.15 -15.31
C THR A 104 -2.41 -24.10 -16.22
N GLY A 105 -3.22 -23.57 -17.14
CA GLY A 105 -4.20 -24.33 -17.91
C GLY A 105 -5.43 -24.77 -17.11
N GLN A 106 -5.53 -24.42 -15.82
CA GLN A 106 -6.69 -24.74 -14.99
C GLN A 106 -7.81 -23.73 -15.29
N HIS A 107 -8.89 -24.23 -15.90
CA HIS A 107 -10.06 -23.41 -16.21
C HIS A 107 -10.99 -23.29 -14.99
N PHE A 108 -11.54 -22.08 -14.80
CA PHE A 108 -12.64 -21.86 -13.88
C PHE A 108 -13.98 -22.07 -14.59
N GLU A 109 -14.96 -22.63 -13.88
CA GLU A 109 -16.32 -22.80 -14.39
C GLU A 109 -17.03 -21.45 -14.59
N GLU A 110 -18.02 -21.44 -15.48
CA GLU A 110 -18.87 -20.27 -15.70
C GLU A 110 -19.64 -19.92 -14.43
N GLY A 111 -19.70 -18.64 -14.08
CA GLY A 111 -20.36 -18.14 -12.86
C GLY A 111 -19.51 -18.19 -11.58
N VAL A 112 -18.30 -18.75 -11.60
CA VAL A 112 -17.40 -18.74 -10.43
C VAL A 112 -17.01 -17.33 -10.00
N VAL A 113 -16.75 -16.44 -10.97
CA VAL A 113 -16.41 -15.04 -10.69
C VAL A 113 -17.57 -14.34 -9.97
N ASP A 114 -18.80 -14.54 -10.43
CA ASP A 114 -20.01 -13.96 -9.86
C ASP A 114 -20.20 -14.46 -8.43
N TYR A 115 -20.08 -15.77 -8.22
CA TYR A 115 -20.17 -16.40 -6.90
C TYR A 115 -19.14 -15.83 -5.93
N ILE A 116 -17.88 -15.71 -6.34
CA ILE A 116 -16.81 -15.18 -5.49
C ILE A 116 -17.02 -13.70 -5.21
N PHE A 117 -17.47 -12.93 -6.18
CA PHE A 117 -17.81 -11.52 -5.96
C PHE A 117 -18.94 -11.38 -4.94
N GLU A 118 -20.00 -12.19 -5.04
CA GLU A 118 -21.11 -12.20 -4.07
C GLU A 118 -20.65 -12.57 -2.65
N GLN A 119 -19.74 -13.55 -2.51
CA GLN A 119 -19.25 -13.98 -1.20
C GLN A 119 -18.25 -13.01 -0.56
N THR A 120 -17.49 -12.28 -1.36
CA THR A 120 -16.34 -11.49 -0.87
C THR A 120 -16.54 -9.99 -0.95
N GLY A 121 -17.52 -9.52 -1.75
CA GLY A 121 -17.67 -8.11 -2.10
C GLY A 121 -16.41 -7.51 -2.74
N GLY A 122 -15.61 -8.35 -3.40
CA GLY A 122 -14.33 -7.95 -4.02
C GLY A 122 -13.18 -7.74 -3.04
N GLN A 123 -13.30 -8.12 -1.77
CA GLN A 123 -12.23 -7.92 -0.80
C GLN A 123 -10.98 -8.73 -1.22
N PRO A 124 -9.82 -8.09 -1.50
CA PRO A 124 -8.70 -8.75 -2.18
C PRO A 124 -8.16 -9.99 -1.47
N TRP A 125 -8.11 -9.97 -0.14
CA TRP A 125 -7.62 -11.12 0.63
C TRP A 125 -8.58 -12.31 0.55
N LEU A 126 -9.89 -12.10 0.68
CA LEU A 126 -10.91 -13.14 0.57
C LEU A 126 -10.97 -13.72 -0.84
N VAL A 127 -10.92 -12.87 -1.88
CA VAL A 127 -10.88 -13.30 -3.29
C VAL A 127 -9.68 -14.23 -3.54
N ASN A 128 -8.49 -13.83 -3.07
CA ASN A 128 -7.28 -14.63 -3.22
C ASN A 128 -7.29 -15.89 -2.35
N ALA A 129 -7.87 -15.83 -1.15
CA ALA A 129 -7.99 -16.99 -0.27
C ALA A 129 -8.88 -18.08 -0.88
N LEU A 130 -10.05 -17.70 -1.42
CA LEU A 130 -10.95 -18.63 -2.12
C LEU A 130 -10.30 -19.19 -3.39
N GLY A 131 -9.69 -18.32 -4.21
CA GLY A 131 -8.97 -18.74 -5.41
C GLY A 131 -7.86 -19.74 -5.09
N ARG A 132 -7.06 -19.47 -4.05
CA ARG A 132 -6.00 -20.37 -3.60
C ARG A 132 -6.54 -21.73 -3.15
N GLU A 133 -7.62 -21.74 -2.38
CA GLU A 133 -8.24 -22.97 -1.90
C GLU A 133 -8.74 -23.83 -3.07
N ALA A 134 -9.47 -23.20 -4.01
CA ALA A 134 -10.00 -23.86 -5.19
C ALA A 134 -8.91 -24.39 -6.14
N CYS A 135 -7.82 -23.63 -6.33
CA CYS A 135 -6.79 -23.97 -7.31
C CYS A 135 -5.74 -24.95 -6.78
N PHE A 136 -5.38 -24.88 -5.49
CA PHE A 136 -4.20 -25.58 -4.97
C PHE A 136 -4.48 -26.51 -3.79
N ARG A 137 -5.69 -26.50 -3.21
CA ARG A 137 -5.99 -27.29 -2.00
C ARG A 137 -7.24 -28.17 -2.10
N ALA A 138 -8.09 -27.94 -3.09
CA ALA A 138 -9.24 -28.80 -3.38
C ALA A 138 -8.85 -30.20 -3.88
N GLU A 139 -7.57 -30.45 -4.21
CA GLU A 139 -7.03 -31.79 -4.41
C GLU A 139 -6.63 -32.40 -3.06
N GLY A 140 -7.64 -32.84 -2.28
CA GLY A 140 -7.49 -33.58 -1.03
C GLY A 140 -8.48 -34.73 -0.94
#